data_AF-A0A330H3T0-F1
#
_entry.id   AF-A0A330H3T0-F1
#
_cell.length_a   1.000
_cell.length_b   1.000
_cell.length_c   1.000
_cell.angle_alpha   90.00
_cell.angle_beta   90.00
_cell.angle_gamma   90.00
#
_symmetry.space_group_name_H-M   'P 1'
#
loop_
_entity.id
_entity.type
_entity.pdbx_description
1 polymer ?
#
loop_
_entity_poly.entity_id
_entity_poly.type
_entity_poly.pdbx_seq_one_letter_code
_entity_poly.pdbx_strand_id
1 'polypeptide(L)'
;TTTGTLTFSDPDGATVTGVQAGNIGSDVTGNVGTNINGTYGILHLNADGTYTYTLTSPEANVPAGNDGANVQPGQDVFTFTVTDGLGNTSTSTITINITDDVPSIALSGTPAPTLNVDESYLTAATNGINGSGTGPAGSTTDTQSFAGAFTVVQGADGATTAYSVSLSGSASNLIDSATGQAVVLSQSGNTVSGYVTGHSGDPAFLVFTLSVNASTG
;
A
#
# COMPACT_ATOMS: atom_id res chain seq x y z
N THR A 1 -2.85 -20.66 -3.34
CA THR A 1 -2.42 -22.07 -3.48
C THR A 1 -2.36 -22.44 -4.94
N THR A 2 -1.31 -23.16 -5.34
CA THR A 2 -1.17 -23.74 -6.67
C THR A 2 -1.03 -25.27 -6.56
N THR A 3 -1.32 -25.98 -7.63
CA THR A 3 -1.25 -27.45 -7.69
C THR A 3 -0.54 -27.89 -8.96
N GLY A 4 0.12 -29.04 -8.91
CA GLY A 4 0.75 -29.62 -10.09
C GLY A 4 0.97 -31.11 -9.95
N THR A 5 1.59 -31.69 -10.98
CA THR A 5 1.94 -33.11 -11.01
C THR A 5 3.30 -33.26 -11.67
N LEU A 6 4.21 -33.96 -10.99
CA LEU A 6 5.48 -34.38 -11.55
C LEU A 6 5.23 -35.58 -12.47
N THR A 7 5.91 -35.63 -13.61
CA THR A 7 5.84 -36.75 -14.55
C THR A 7 7.16 -37.52 -14.53
N PHE A 8 7.07 -38.84 -14.40
CA PHE A 8 8.23 -39.74 -14.40
C PHE A 8 8.16 -40.64 -15.64
N SER A 9 9.30 -40.87 -16.30
CA SER A 9 9.36 -41.60 -17.57
C SER A 9 9.92 -43.02 -17.45
N ASP A 10 10.10 -43.53 -16.23
CA ASP A 10 10.66 -44.85 -16.02
C ASP A 10 9.69 -45.97 -16.49
N PRO A 11 10.12 -46.95 -17.31
CA PRO A 11 9.27 -48.02 -17.81
C PRO A 11 8.63 -48.91 -16.74
N ASP A 12 9.31 -49.08 -15.60
CA ASP A 12 8.82 -49.89 -14.47
C ASP A 12 8.00 -49.04 -13.48
N GLY A 13 7.88 -47.74 -13.75
CA GLY A 13 7.26 -46.75 -12.89
C GLY A 13 8.21 -46.24 -11.81
N ALA A 14 8.01 -44.98 -11.41
CA ALA A 14 8.76 -44.36 -10.34
C ALA A 14 7.80 -43.64 -9.38
N THR A 15 8.19 -43.58 -8.11
CA THR A 15 7.42 -42.88 -7.06
C THR A 15 8.32 -41.95 -6.28
N VAL A 16 7.76 -40.87 -5.73
CA VAL A 16 8.50 -39.98 -4.84
C VAL A 16 8.71 -40.70 -3.50
N THR A 17 9.97 -40.80 -3.08
CA THR A 17 10.38 -41.48 -1.85
C THR A 17 11.02 -40.55 -0.81
N GLY A 18 11.35 -39.32 -1.22
CA GLY A 18 11.85 -38.31 -0.31
C GLY A 18 11.60 -36.89 -0.79
N VAL A 19 11.36 -35.98 0.16
CA VAL A 19 11.21 -34.54 -0.09
C VAL A 19 11.87 -33.75 1.03
N GLN A 20 12.62 -32.71 0.71
CA GLN A 20 13.22 -31.81 1.69
C GLN A 20 13.27 -30.38 1.15
N ALA A 21 13.01 -29.39 2.00
CA ALA A 21 13.22 -27.99 1.66
C ALA A 21 14.72 -27.67 1.47
N GLY A 22 15.00 -26.82 0.49
CA GLY A 22 16.33 -26.43 0.04
C GLY A 22 16.81 -27.15 -1.22
N ASN A 23 17.90 -26.65 -1.79
CA ASN A 23 18.67 -27.34 -2.84
C ASN A 23 19.73 -28.22 -2.18
N ILE A 24 19.43 -29.50 -2.01
CA ILE A 24 20.26 -30.43 -1.22
C ILE A 24 21.37 -31.05 -2.07
N GLY A 25 21.12 -31.29 -3.37
CA GLY A 25 22.11 -31.84 -4.29
C GLY A 25 22.46 -33.33 -4.05
N SER A 26 21.68 -34.03 -3.24
CA SER A 26 21.82 -35.47 -2.97
C SER A 26 20.46 -36.11 -2.74
N ASP A 27 20.43 -37.45 -2.67
CA ASP A 27 19.23 -38.19 -2.31
C ASP A 27 18.70 -37.76 -0.94
N VAL A 28 17.39 -37.61 -0.88
CA VAL A 28 16.61 -37.29 0.32
C VAL A 28 15.60 -38.41 0.56
N THR A 29 15.18 -38.61 1.81
CA THR A 29 14.21 -39.65 2.17
C THR A 29 13.18 -39.11 3.15
N GLY A 30 11.95 -39.63 3.10
CA GLY A 30 10.87 -39.23 4.02
C GLY A 30 10.13 -37.95 3.60
N ASN A 31 9.23 -37.48 4.46
CA ASN A 31 8.33 -36.32 4.28
C ASN A 31 7.32 -36.40 3.11
N VAL A 32 7.31 -37.48 2.32
CA VAL A 32 6.31 -37.70 1.27
C VAL A 32 4.90 -37.76 1.89
N GLY A 33 3.94 -37.05 1.28
CA GLY A 33 2.56 -36.96 1.78
C GLY A 33 2.41 -36.14 3.07
N THR A 34 3.41 -35.33 3.41
CA THR A 34 3.38 -34.43 4.57
C THR A 34 3.60 -32.97 4.14
N ASN A 35 3.43 -32.03 5.07
CA ASN A 35 3.70 -30.61 4.82
C ASN A 35 5.19 -30.32 5.03
N ILE A 36 5.85 -29.82 4.00
CA ILE A 36 7.24 -29.38 4.01
C ILE A 36 7.26 -27.85 4.00
N ASN A 37 7.72 -27.24 5.09
CA ASN A 37 7.84 -25.78 5.18
C ASN A 37 9.04 -25.31 4.35
N GLY A 38 8.78 -24.42 3.40
CA GLY A 38 9.78 -23.55 2.79
C GLY A 38 9.95 -22.26 3.59
N THR A 39 10.57 -21.27 2.95
CA THR A 39 10.72 -19.91 3.48
C THR A 39 9.42 -19.12 3.37
N TYR A 40 8.72 -19.23 2.22
CA TYR A 40 7.54 -18.41 1.91
C TYR A 40 6.22 -19.19 1.99
N GLY A 41 6.30 -20.51 1.86
CA GLY A 41 5.11 -21.34 1.82
C GLY A 41 5.35 -22.77 2.25
N ILE A 42 4.33 -23.58 2.02
CA ILE A 42 4.28 -24.98 2.42
C ILE A 42 4.03 -25.81 1.16
N LEU A 43 4.96 -26.72 0.87
CA LEU A 43 4.79 -27.75 -0.15
C LEU A 43 4.17 -28.99 0.49
N HIS A 44 3.23 -29.62 -0.20
CA HIS A 44 2.76 -30.97 0.08
C HIS A 44 2.92 -31.80 -1.20
N LEU A 45 3.83 -32.77 -1.21
CA LEU A 45 4.14 -33.62 -2.37
C LEU A 45 3.85 -35.08 -2.05
N ASN A 46 2.97 -35.68 -2.84
CA ASN A 46 2.54 -37.07 -2.71
C ASN A 46 3.47 -38.02 -3.46
N ALA A 47 3.39 -39.32 -3.12
CA ALA A 47 4.19 -40.38 -3.74
C ALA A 47 3.93 -40.53 -5.25
N ASP A 48 2.72 -40.19 -5.71
CA ASP A 48 2.32 -40.22 -7.12
C ASP A 48 2.80 -39.00 -7.92
N GLY A 49 3.53 -38.08 -7.30
CA GLY A 49 4.03 -36.86 -7.93
C GLY A 49 3.04 -35.70 -7.93
N THR A 50 1.80 -35.88 -7.46
CA THR A 50 0.86 -34.76 -7.28
C THR A 50 1.33 -33.88 -6.11
N TYR A 51 1.24 -32.56 -6.27
CA TYR A 51 1.60 -31.64 -5.21
C TYR A 51 0.68 -30.43 -5.12
N THR A 52 0.68 -29.84 -3.93
CA THR A 52 0.12 -28.51 -3.67
C THR A 52 1.18 -27.63 -3.04
N TYR A 53 1.20 -26.35 -3.41
CA TYR A 53 2.00 -25.34 -2.73
C TYR A 53 1.10 -24.20 -2.27
N THR A 54 1.16 -23.88 -0.99
CA THR A 54 0.43 -22.78 -0.38
C THR A 54 1.41 -21.72 0.07
N LEU A 55 1.34 -20.54 -0.55
CA LEU A 55 2.05 -19.35 -0.08
C LEU A 55 1.44 -18.91 1.26
N THR A 56 2.28 -18.75 2.29
CA THR A 56 1.87 -18.40 3.65
C THR A 56 2.42 -17.07 4.13
N SER A 57 3.50 -16.59 3.52
CA SER A 57 4.09 -15.28 3.77
C SER A 57 4.43 -14.60 2.44
N PRO A 58 4.25 -13.27 2.35
CA PRO A 58 4.77 -12.52 1.23
C PRO A 58 6.30 -12.57 1.23
N GLU A 59 6.88 -12.37 0.05
CA GLU A 59 8.29 -12.03 -0.02
C GLU A 59 8.41 -10.53 0.22
N ALA A 60 9.06 -10.15 1.32
CA ALA A 60 9.19 -8.75 1.69
C ALA A 60 10.47 -8.18 1.08
N ASN A 61 10.34 -7.42 0.00
CA ASN A 61 11.46 -6.66 -0.53
C ASN A 61 11.94 -5.64 0.49
N VAL A 62 13.23 -5.74 0.85
CA VAL A 62 13.91 -4.72 1.67
C VAL A 62 15.06 -4.16 0.82
N PRO A 63 14.94 -2.93 0.31
CA PRO A 63 13.89 -1.95 0.57
C PRO A 63 12.63 -2.19 -0.28
N ALA A 64 11.47 -1.90 0.31
CA ALA A 64 10.20 -1.79 -0.41
C ALA A 64 10.34 -0.66 -1.45
N GLY A 65 10.68 -1.03 -2.67
CA GLY A 65 10.81 -0.14 -3.81
C GLY A 65 9.62 -0.35 -4.75
N ASN A 66 9.27 0.67 -5.53
CA ASN A 66 8.39 0.50 -6.67
C ASN A 66 9.21 -0.05 -7.85
N ASP A 67 9.53 -1.34 -7.82
CA ASP A 67 10.28 -2.06 -8.86
C ASP A 67 9.37 -2.68 -9.94
N GLY A 68 8.05 -2.49 -9.79
CA GLY A 68 7.06 -3.01 -10.73
C GLY A 68 6.85 -4.52 -10.56
N ALA A 69 5.81 -5.04 -11.22
CA ALA A 69 5.44 -6.45 -11.05
C ALA A 69 6.59 -7.34 -11.54
N ASN A 70 7.24 -8.04 -10.62
CA ASN A 70 8.39 -8.88 -10.91
C ASN A 70 8.32 -10.20 -10.14
N VAL A 71 9.09 -11.17 -10.65
CA VAL A 71 9.44 -12.34 -9.85
C VAL A 71 10.49 -11.88 -8.86
N GLN A 72 10.17 -12.03 -7.60
CA GLN A 72 11.06 -11.65 -6.54
C GLN A 72 12.26 -12.58 -6.43
N PRO A 73 13.42 -12.09 -5.95
CA PRO A 73 14.61 -12.92 -5.82
C PRO A 73 14.41 -14.07 -4.82
N GLY A 74 13.50 -13.91 -3.86
CA GLY A 74 13.07 -14.98 -2.97
C GLY A 74 12.34 -16.09 -3.71
N GLN A 75 12.87 -17.30 -3.56
CA GLN A 75 12.31 -18.52 -4.12
C GLN A 75 12.30 -19.61 -3.04
N ASP A 76 11.24 -20.41 -3.02
CA ASP A 76 11.27 -21.67 -2.30
C ASP A 76 11.80 -22.75 -3.22
N VAL A 77 12.79 -23.50 -2.75
CA VAL A 77 13.34 -24.66 -3.47
C VAL A 77 13.08 -25.89 -2.61
N PHE A 78 12.64 -26.97 -3.23
CA PHE A 78 12.48 -28.27 -2.58
C PHE A 78 13.18 -29.34 -3.40
N THR A 79 14.08 -30.10 -2.79
CA THR A 79 14.68 -31.28 -3.43
C THR A 79 13.77 -32.48 -3.20
N PHE A 80 13.52 -33.26 -4.26
CA PHE A 80 12.80 -34.53 -4.16
C PHE A 80 13.62 -35.66 -4.76
N THR A 81 13.43 -36.86 -4.21
CA THR A 81 13.98 -38.11 -4.73
C THR A 81 12.86 -39.00 -5.23
N VAL A 82 13.05 -39.56 -6.42
CA VAL A 82 12.22 -40.63 -6.96
C VAL A 82 12.98 -41.95 -6.95
N THR A 83 12.26 -43.04 -6.76
CA THR A 83 12.81 -44.41 -6.81
C THR A 83 11.98 -45.24 -7.77
N ASP A 84 12.66 -45.98 -8.66
CA ASP A 84 12.02 -46.94 -9.57
C ASP A 84 11.74 -48.29 -8.89
N GLY A 85 11.09 -49.21 -9.61
CA GLY A 85 10.79 -50.56 -9.11
C GLY A 85 12.01 -51.44 -8.81
N LEU A 86 13.20 -51.05 -9.28
CA LEU A 86 14.47 -51.77 -9.11
C LEU A 86 15.37 -51.15 -8.03
N GLY A 87 14.93 -50.05 -7.42
CA GLY A 87 15.65 -49.34 -6.36
C GLY A 87 16.64 -48.29 -6.86
N ASN A 88 16.67 -47.98 -8.16
CA ASN A 88 17.48 -46.86 -8.66
C ASN A 88 16.82 -45.54 -8.25
N THR A 89 17.65 -44.56 -7.89
CA THR A 89 17.19 -43.25 -7.43
C THR A 89 17.56 -42.15 -8.41
N SER A 90 16.75 -41.09 -8.42
CA SER A 90 17.08 -39.84 -9.09
C SER A 90 16.57 -38.67 -8.28
N THR A 91 17.29 -37.54 -8.33
CA THR A 91 16.97 -36.31 -7.61
C THR A 91 16.73 -35.15 -8.57
N SER A 92 15.80 -34.27 -8.18
CA SER A 92 15.59 -32.99 -8.84
C SER A 92 14.96 -31.99 -7.87
N THR A 93 14.73 -30.76 -8.33
CA THR A 93 14.15 -29.70 -7.51
C THR A 93 12.83 -29.19 -8.05
N ILE A 94 11.92 -28.84 -7.15
CA ILE A 94 10.79 -27.95 -7.40
C ILE A 94 11.24 -26.55 -6.96
N THR A 95 11.30 -25.62 -7.91
CA THR A 95 11.54 -24.20 -7.63
C THR A 95 10.23 -23.44 -7.74
N ILE A 96 9.85 -22.75 -6.67
CA ILE A 96 8.69 -21.90 -6.60
C ILE A 96 9.16 -20.44 -6.59
N ASN A 97 8.87 -19.75 -7.68
CA ASN A 97 9.10 -18.32 -7.80
C ASN A 97 7.95 -17.55 -7.15
N ILE A 98 8.28 -16.55 -6.34
CA ILE A 98 7.29 -15.65 -5.74
C ILE A 98 7.16 -14.41 -6.64
N THR A 99 5.93 -13.97 -6.90
CA THR A 99 5.67 -12.77 -7.70
C THR A 99 5.06 -11.70 -6.81
N ASP A 100 5.58 -10.49 -6.92
CA ASP A 100 5.12 -9.35 -6.14
C ASP A 100 3.88 -8.68 -6.73
N ASP A 101 2.97 -8.28 -5.84
CA ASP A 101 1.70 -7.64 -6.12
C ASP A 101 1.74 -6.14 -5.79
N VAL A 102 2.76 -5.47 -6.35
CA VAL A 102 3.07 -4.03 -6.27
C VAL A 102 1.91 -3.13 -5.84
N PRO A 103 2.10 -2.26 -4.83
CA PRO A 103 1.06 -1.34 -4.41
C PRO A 103 0.69 -0.34 -5.51
N SER A 104 -0.59 0.03 -5.57
CA SER A 104 -1.09 1.00 -6.56
C SER A 104 -2.13 1.94 -5.97
N ILE A 105 -2.15 3.17 -6.50
CA ILE A 105 -3.16 4.18 -6.17
C ILE A 105 -3.75 4.70 -7.48
N ALA A 106 -5.07 4.71 -7.56
CA ALA A 106 -5.82 5.24 -8.70
C ALA A 106 -6.94 6.17 -8.22
N LEU A 107 -7.43 7.04 -9.11
CA LEU A 107 -8.64 7.82 -8.84
C LEU A 107 -9.85 6.89 -8.88
N SER A 108 -10.71 6.95 -7.86
CA SER A 108 -11.95 6.17 -7.78
C SER A 108 -13.06 6.73 -8.66
N GLY A 109 -12.90 7.97 -9.15
CA GLY A 109 -13.96 8.73 -9.83
C GLY A 109 -14.95 9.39 -8.86
N THR A 110 -14.78 9.21 -7.55
CA THR A 110 -15.56 9.94 -6.55
C THR A 110 -15.17 11.42 -6.59
N PRO A 111 -16.13 12.35 -6.75
CA PRO A 111 -15.83 13.79 -6.71
C PRO A 111 -15.20 14.20 -5.38
N ALA A 112 -14.27 15.15 -5.43
CA ALA A 112 -13.75 15.76 -4.21
C ALA A 112 -14.89 16.43 -3.43
N PRO A 113 -14.90 16.34 -2.09
CA PRO A 113 -15.88 17.05 -1.29
C PRO A 113 -15.67 18.57 -1.41
N THR A 114 -16.74 19.33 -1.28
CA THR A 114 -16.67 20.78 -1.13
C THR A 114 -16.54 21.13 0.35
N LEU A 115 -15.64 22.06 0.67
CA LEU A 115 -15.59 22.71 1.98
C LEU A 115 -16.41 24.00 1.94
N ASN A 116 -17.33 24.18 2.89
CA ASN A 116 -18.20 25.34 3.01
C ASN A 116 -18.09 25.93 4.41
N VAL A 117 -17.64 27.18 4.48
CA VAL A 117 -17.62 27.96 5.72
C VAL A 117 -18.60 29.12 5.60
N ASP A 118 -19.17 29.54 6.74
CA ASP A 118 -20.05 30.68 6.87
C ASP A 118 -19.48 31.67 7.88
N GLU A 119 -19.30 32.91 7.43
CA GLU A 119 -18.78 34.02 8.21
C GLU A 119 -19.81 34.59 9.20
N SER A 120 -21.08 34.17 9.13
CA SER A 120 -22.14 34.66 10.00
C SER A 120 -21.84 34.46 11.49
N TYR A 121 -21.02 33.46 11.86
CA TYR A 121 -20.59 33.21 13.25
C TYR A 121 -19.17 33.69 13.58
N LEU A 122 -18.53 34.46 12.68
CA LEU A 122 -17.22 35.07 12.93
C LEU A 122 -17.33 36.08 14.08
N THR A 123 -16.36 36.09 14.99
CA THR A 123 -16.37 37.04 16.12
C THR A 123 -15.43 38.22 15.81
N ALA A 124 -15.71 39.39 16.39
CA ALA A 124 -14.82 40.55 16.29
C ALA A 124 -13.42 40.29 16.87
N ALA A 125 -13.21 39.23 17.65
CA ALA A 125 -11.89 38.81 18.08
C ALA A 125 -11.02 38.30 16.92
N THR A 126 -11.63 37.92 15.79
CA THR A 126 -10.93 37.38 14.62
C THR A 126 -10.54 38.45 13.60
N ASN A 127 -11.37 39.49 13.38
CA ASN A 127 -11.09 40.54 12.37
C ASN A 127 -11.65 41.93 12.73
N GLY A 128 -12.04 42.16 13.99
CA GLY A 128 -12.61 43.43 14.45
C GLY A 128 -14.08 43.68 14.07
N ILE A 129 -14.72 42.77 13.34
CA ILE A 129 -16.12 42.86 12.92
C ILE A 129 -16.86 41.60 13.39
N ASN A 130 -17.98 41.77 14.09
CA ASN A 130 -18.85 40.63 14.40
C ASN A 130 -19.59 40.22 13.12
N GLY A 131 -19.63 38.91 12.85
CA GLY A 131 -20.63 38.32 11.97
C GLY A 131 -22.05 38.58 12.48
N SER A 132 -23.05 38.25 11.66
CA SER A 132 -24.46 38.48 12.00
C SER A 132 -24.94 37.70 13.23
N GLY A 133 -24.23 36.64 13.63
CA GLY A 133 -24.60 35.69 14.68
C GLY A 133 -25.79 34.80 14.32
N THR A 134 -26.24 34.83 13.06
CA THR A 134 -27.50 34.17 12.64
C THR A 134 -27.32 32.75 12.11
N GLY A 135 -26.09 32.33 11.82
CA GLY A 135 -25.79 30.96 11.40
C GLY A 135 -25.57 30.01 12.58
N PRO A 136 -25.48 28.69 12.31
CA PRO A 136 -25.11 27.71 13.32
C PRO A 136 -23.74 28.01 13.94
N ALA A 137 -23.60 27.73 15.24
CA ALA A 137 -22.29 27.79 15.88
C ALA A 137 -21.33 26.78 15.23
N GLY A 138 -20.08 27.20 15.00
CA GLY A 138 -19.04 26.35 14.39
C GLY A 138 -18.98 26.39 12.86
N SER A 139 -19.83 27.16 12.19
CA SER A 139 -19.82 27.26 10.72
C SER A 139 -18.59 27.95 10.11
N THR A 140 -17.67 28.47 10.92
CA THR A 140 -16.37 29.01 10.46
C THR A 140 -15.34 27.93 10.16
N THR A 141 -15.69 26.65 10.32
CA THR A 141 -14.81 25.52 10.07
C THR A 141 -15.60 24.40 9.42
N ASP A 142 -15.00 23.80 8.39
CA ASP A 142 -15.54 22.61 7.73
C ASP A 142 -14.45 21.55 7.63
N THR A 143 -14.83 20.28 7.69
CA THR A 143 -13.92 19.14 7.62
C THR A 143 -14.59 18.02 6.87
N GLN A 144 -13.97 17.63 5.76
CA GLN A 144 -14.45 16.59 4.88
C GLN A 144 -13.32 15.60 4.64
N SER A 145 -13.66 14.33 4.40
CA SER A 145 -12.67 13.35 3.98
C SER A 145 -12.66 13.23 2.46
N PHE A 146 -11.47 13.27 1.88
CA PHE A 146 -11.26 13.03 0.46
C PHE A 146 -10.52 11.72 0.19
N ALA A 147 -10.23 10.92 1.23
CA ALA A 147 -9.61 9.60 1.08
C ALA A 147 -10.37 8.70 0.09
N GLY A 148 -11.71 8.78 0.07
CA GLY A 148 -12.56 8.04 -0.87
C GLY A 148 -12.40 8.42 -2.35
N ALA A 149 -11.70 9.51 -2.67
CA ALA A 149 -11.35 9.87 -4.04
C ALA A 149 -10.30 8.93 -4.66
N PHE A 150 -9.68 8.08 -3.83
CA PHE A 150 -8.64 7.15 -4.24
C PHE A 150 -9.05 5.70 -4.00
N THR A 151 -8.69 4.84 -4.93
CA THR A 151 -8.65 3.39 -4.76
C THR A 151 -7.21 3.00 -4.47
N VAL A 152 -6.97 2.43 -3.30
CA VAL A 152 -5.64 2.01 -2.84
C VAL A 152 -5.56 0.49 -2.81
N VAL A 153 -4.50 -0.06 -3.40
CA VAL A 153 -4.09 -1.46 -3.26
C VAL A 153 -2.73 -1.46 -2.58
N GLN A 154 -2.63 -2.05 -1.38
CA GLN A 154 -1.40 -2.01 -0.58
C GLN A 154 -0.45 -3.19 -0.83
N GLY A 155 -0.81 -4.14 -1.70
CA GLY A 155 -0.06 -5.39 -1.88
C GLY A 155 -0.12 -6.31 -0.64
N ALA A 156 0.51 -7.48 -0.76
CA ALA A 156 0.57 -8.50 0.28
C ALA A 156 1.62 -8.18 1.37
N ASP A 157 2.60 -7.33 1.06
CA ASP A 157 3.66 -6.89 1.98
C ASP A 157 3.22 -5.75 2.92
N GLY A 158 2.05 -5.15 2.69
CA GLY A 158 1.44 -4.20 3.59
C GLY A 158 1.99 -2.79 3.44
N ALA A 159 2.11 -2.29 2.21
CA ALA A 159 2.41 -0.88 1.94
C ALA A 159 1.50 0.06 2.74
N THR A 160 1.93 1.31 2.94
CA THR A 160 1.17 2.31 3.68
C THR A 160 0.77 3.48 2.79
N THR A 161 -0.29 4.17 3.19
CA THR A 161 -0.82 5.34 2.46
C THR A 161 -0.64 6.60 3.29
N ALA A 162 -0.26 7.70 2.63
CA ALA A 162 -0.21 9.02 3.24
C ALA A 162 -0.77 10.09 2.28
N TYR A 163 -1.43 11.10 2.85
CA TYR A 163 -2.02 12.22 2.12
C TYR A 163 -1.21 13.51 2.34
N SER A 164 -1.10 14.32 1.30
CA SER A 164 -0.47 15.64 1.38
C SER A 164 -1.16 16.65 0.47
N VAL A 165 -0.94 17.93 0.76
CA VAL A 165 -1.35 19.05 -0.09
C VAL A 165 -0.10 19.72 -0.63
N SER A 166 -0.15 20.23 -1.86
CA SER A 166 0.91 21.05 -2.43
C SER A 166 0.32 22.25 -3.17
N LEU A 167 0.96 23.41 -3.03
CA LEU A 167 0.63 24.61 -3.76
C LEU A 167 1.41 24.68 -5.07
N SER A 168 0.71 25.02 -6.15
CA SER A 168 1.33 25.32 -7.45
C SER A 168 1.61 26.82 -7.64
N GLY A 169 1.36 27.66 -6.63
CA GLY A 169 1.54 29.10 -6.66
C GLY A 169 1.07 29.78 -5.37
N SER A 170 1.30 31.09 -5.27
CA SER A 170 0.98 31.88 -4.07
C SER A 170 -0.26 32.76 -4.20
N ALA A 171 -0.88 32.87 -5.37
CA ALA A 171 -2.10 33.66 -5.53
C ALA A 171 -3.33 32.83 -5.14
N SER A 172 -4.13 33.33 -4.19
CA SER A 172 -5.44 32.72 -3.85
C SER A 172 -6.58 33.18 -4.78
N ASN A 173 -6.38 34.30 -5.48
CA ASN A 173 -7.42 35.08 -6.17
C ASN A 173 -8.54 35.61 -5.26
N LEU A 174 -8.35 35.55 -3.95
CA LEU A 174 -9.23 36.17 -2.97
C LEU A 174 -8.73 37.58 -2.63
N ILE A 175 -9.68 38.47 -2.36
CA ILE A 175 -9.44 39.80 -1.81
C ILE A 175 -9.97 39.81 -0.38
N ASP A 176 -9.14 40.24 0.57
CA ASP A 176 -9.56 40.46 1.94
C ASP A 176 -10.52 41.65 1.99
N SER A 177 -11.72 41.45 2.52
CA SER A 177 -12.77 42.46 2.51
C SER A 177 -12.48 43.64 3.43
N ALA A 178 -11.67 43.45 4.47
CA ALA A 178 -11.31 44.50 5.43
C ALA A 178 -10.24 45.46 4.89
N THR A 179 -9.23 44.94 4.19
CA THR A 179 -8.10 45.74 3.67
C THR A 179 -8.20 46.06 2.18
N GLY A 180 -9.00 45.31 1.41
CA GLY A 180 -9.05 45.37 -0.05
C GLY A 180 -7.79 44.81 -0.73
N GLN A 181 -6.89 44.18 0.03
CA GLN A 181 -5.64 43.62 -0.47
C GLN A 181 -5.82 42.15 -0.90
N ALA A 182 -4.98 41.68 -1.80
CA ALA A 182 -4.97 40.28 -2.22
C ALA A 182 -4.51 39.37 -1.08
N VAL A 183 -5.17 38.23 -0.93
CA VAL A 183 -4.75 37.16 -0.01
C VAL A 183 -3.72 36.27 -0.70
N VAL A 184 -2.55 36.12 -0.08
CA VAL A 184 -1.42 35.34 -0.59
C VAL A 184 -1.30 34.04 0.17
N LEU A 185 -1.15 32.93 -0.54
CA LEU A 185 -0.98 31.60 0.00
C LEU A 185 0.47 31.33 0.36
N SER A 186 0.66 30.66 1.49
CA SER A 186 1.91 30.07 1.93
C SER A 186 1.63 28.66 2.45
N GLN A 187 2.56 27.74 2.27
CA GLN A 187 2.41 26.36 2.71
C GLN A 187 3.52 25.99 3.70
N SER A 188 3.14 25.29 4.77
CA SER A 188 4.06 24.64 5.70
C SER A 188 3.57 23.22 5.97
N GLY A 189 4.32 22.21 5.49
CA GLY A 189 3.89 20.81 5.55
C GLY A 189 2.54 20.60 4.85
N ASN A 190 1.59 19.98 5.55
CA ASN A 190 0.23 19.73 5.06
C ASN A 190 -0.75 20.88 5.35
N THR A 191 -0.27 22.07 5.72
CA THR A 191 -1.11 23.23 5.99
C THR A 191 -0.82 24.35 4.99
N VAL A 192 -1.87 24.81 4.33
CA VAL A 192 -1.89 26.03 3.51
C VAL A 192 -2.53 27.14 4.33
N SER A 193 -1.85 28.27 4.42
CA SER A 193 -2.33 29.48 5.10
C SER A 193 -2.47 30.61 4.10
N GLY A 194 -3.59 31.33 4.17
CA GLY A 194 -3.81 32.58 3.45
C GLY A 194 -3.44 33.77 4.31
N TYR A 195 -2.62 34.67 3.80
CA TYR A 195 -2.16 35.87 4.50
C TYR A 195 -2.49 37.15 3.74
N VAL A 196 -2.72 38.23 4.48
CA VAL A 196 -2.83 39.58 3.94
C VAL A 196 -1.87 40.53 4.67
N THR A 197 -1.32 41.50 3.94
CA THR A 197 -0.45 42.51 4.53
C THR A 197 -1.25 43.75 4.93
N GLY A 198 -0.93 44.34 6.07
CA GLY A 198 -1.48 45.63 6.52
C GLY A 198 -2.81 45.56 7.29
N HIS A 199 -3.41 44.38 7.47
CA HIS A 199 -4.58 44.23 8.33
C HIS A 199 -4.20 44.55 9.78
N SER A 200 -4.80 45.60 10.35
CA SER A 200 -4.48 46.08 11.70
C SER A 200 -2.99 46.37 11.93
N GLY A 201 -2.24 46.71 10.87
CA GLY A 201 -0.79 46.94 10.92
C GLY A 201 0.08 45.68 10.92
N ASP A 202 -0.50 44.49 10.81
CA ASP A 202 0.23 43.22 10.76
C ASP A 202 0.81 42.98 9.35
N PRO A 203 2.14 42.74 9.22
CA PRO A 203 2.75 42.43 7.93
C PRO A 203 2.36 41.07 7.34
N ALA A 204 1.76 40.16 8.11
CA ALA A 204 1.33 38.83 7.66
C ALA A 204 0.11 38.34 8.47
N PHE A 205 -1.01 39.04 8.35
CA PHE A 205 -2.24 38.69 9.03
C PHE A 205 -2.86 37.41 8.45
N LEU A 206 -3.13 36.42 9.30
CA LEU A 206 -3.73 35.14 8.88
C LEU A 206 -5.22 35.31 8.60
N VAL A 207 -5.64 34.96 7.39
CA VAL A 207 -7.03 35.03 6.93
C VAL A 207 -7.73 33.69 7.06
N PHE A 208 -7.08 32.60 6.63
CA PHE A 208 -7.63 31.25 6.74
C PHE A 208 -6.51 30.20 6.74
N THR A 209 -6.87 28.98 7.15
CA THR A 209 -6.04 27.79 7.01
C THR A 209 -6.80 26.67 6.32
N LEU A 210 -6.09 25.86 5.55
CA LEU A 210 -6.54 24.57 5.00
C LEU A 210 -5.48 23.54 5.39
N SER A 211 -5.89 22.43 5.99
CA SER A 211 -4.96 21.39 6.42
C SER A 211 -5.41 20.00 5.97
N VAL A 212 -4.46 19.16 5.58
CA VAL A 212 -4.68 17.74 5.27
C VAL A 212 -4.16 16.85 6.39
N ASN A 213 -4.99 15.94 6.87
CA ASN A 213 -4.54 14.90 7.79
C ASN A 213 -3.82 13.80 6.98
N ALA A 214 -2.52 13.62 7.24
CA ALA A 214 -1.70 12.69 6.48
C ALA A 214 -2.17 11.23 6.57
N SER A 215 -2.86 10.81 7.62
CA SER A 215 -3.29 9.41 7.80
C SER A 215 -4.73 9.15 7.32
N THR A 216 -5.60 10.16 7.36
CA THR A 216 -7.04 9.94 7.10
C THR A 216 -7.57 10.60 5.84
N GLY A 217 -6.78 11.48 5.19
CA GLY A 217 -7.22 12.25 4.03
C GLY A 217 -8.28 13.26 4.41
#